data_AF-A0A2K8X3B6-F1
#
_entry.id   AF-A0A2K8X3B6-F1
#
_cell.length_a   1.000
_cell.length_b   1.000
_cell.length_c   1.000
_cell.angle_alpha   90.00
_cell.angle_beta   90.00
_cell.angle_gamma   90.00
#
_symmetry.space_group_name_H-M   'P 1'
#
loop_
_entity.id
_entity.type
_entity.pdbx_description
1 polymer ?
#
loop_
_entity_poly.entity_id
_entity_poly.type
_entity_poly.pdbx_seq_one_letter_code
_entity_poly.pdbx_strand_id
1 'polypeptide(L)'
;MNFKNILFLPVLVFLLFASCQNEESEIINQQEDIISGNSTIANLMSNTALNDGSIDNIIDYANCLEVVLPVTVTANGVTITIETVTDYNALEAVLEAFSTDDDSVGITFPITVVLNDYTQIVINNQEELELQMANCNGENEADDDIECIDFEYPITFSIYNTDFQVTEVTTISNDEVLYQFLESLHGPILASLNFPVTMILANGEAIEVNNIQELEVVISDAEGDCDEDDDYEYADDNDCTQLEVSTYLLNCGQIPSINGYTPSFTVFNFLENDSISTLYEGDLLFDGSWDISTIDGYVYVFINFNGLEEYNGQWKVVECASGELILEQGNDTLLLLLLLNDCNTTNPFDCFEDVTVTVCDNDGDLDLFTAFNIDAIYQDCAQNNMLVNYYSTNTDAETSINPLASSYTNLVNPDVLYARVEVANDPNTFQIFTVSLVVENCSTTCTEGDVDGTLQMCVWTITNYAGDSSFDIFDINFQDNQTMTIASDNETYTGNWSTSGSGGQVIVAFSDISGGNVQVLNGDYNVVECTGEQLILHDVNNSNNELVLDKDCN
;
A
#
# COMPACT_ATOMS: atom_id res chain seq x y z
N MET A 1 -45.53 -35.44 61.95
CA MET A 1 -44.61 -34.39 61.49
C MET A 1 -44.43 -34.56 59.99
N ASN A 2 -44.72 -33.50 59.23
CA ASN A 2 -44.47 -33.40 57.80
C ASN A 2 -42.96 -33.48 57.53
N PHE A 3 -42.55 -34.33 56.60
CA PHE A 3 -41.37 -34.08 55.78
C PHE A 3 -41.74 -34.28 54.32
N LYS A 4 -42.01 -33.14 53.68
CA LYS A 4 -42.04 -32.93 52.24
C LYS A 4 -40.60 -33.05 51.70
N ASN A 5 -40.51 -33.49 50.46
CA ASN A 5 -39.46 -33.21 49.48
C ASN A 5 -38.05 -33.67 49.83
N ILE A 6 -37.60 -34.75 49.17
CA ILE A 6 -36.33 -34.89 48.44
C ILE A 6 -36.41 -36.29 47.78
N LEU A 7 -37.04 -36.35 46.61
CA LEU A 7 -37.13 -37.56 45.79
C LEU A 7 -37.09 -37.14 44.31
N PHE A 8 -36.06 -36.41 43.87
CA PHE A 8 -35.85 -36.11 42.44
C PHE A 8 -34.42 -35.60 42.17
N LEU A 9 -33.38 -36.34 42.59
CA LEU A 9 -32.00 -35.96 42.23
C LEU A 9 -31.05 -37.09 41.75
N PRO A 10 -31.26 -38.40 41.98
CA PRO A 10 -30.36 -39.40 41.41
C PRO A 10 -30.84 -39.95 40.04
N VAL A 11 -32.04 -39.60 39.58
CA VAL A 11 -32.60 -40.13 38.31
C VAL A 11 -32.33 -39.21 37.11
N LEU A 12 -32.03 -37.93 37.33
CA LEU A 12 -31.73 -36.97 36.25
C LEU A 12 -30.27 -37.05 35.75
N VAL A 13 -29.35 -37.61 36.55
CA VAL A 13 -27.92 -37.73 36.20
C VAL A 13 -27.64 -38.99 35.36
N PHE A 14 -28.52 -39.99 35.38
CA PHE A 14 -28.34 -41.23 34.59
C PHE A 14 -28.90 -41.17 33.16
N LEU A 15 -29.52 -40.04 32.76
CA LEU A 15 -30.09 -39.82 31.42
C LEU A 15 -29.15 -39.03 30.49
N LEU A 16 -27.97 -38.62 30.94
CA LEU A 16 -27.01 -37.84 30.14
C LEU A 16 -25.95 -38.68 29.39
N PHE A 17 -26.02 -40.02 29.43
CA PHE A 17 -25.06 -40.90 28.75
C PHE A 17 -25.67 -41.77 27.64
N ALA A 18 -26.86 -41.41 27.16
CA ALA A 18 -27.48 -42.06 26.01
C ALA A 18 -27.66 -41.06 24.85
N SER A 19 -26.56 -40.42 24.45
CA SER A 19 -26.44 -39.91 23.09
C SER A 19 -25.65 -40.98 22.32
N CYS A 20 -26.35 -41.83 21.58
CA CYS A 20 -25.73 -42.41 20.40
C CYS A 20 -25.55 -41.24 19.43
N GLN A 21 -24.32 -40.83 19.17
CA GLN A 21 -24.05 -40.13 17.93
C GLN A 21 -24.48 -41.07 16.80
N ASN A 22 -25.41 -40.64 15.95
CA ASN A 22 -25.40 -41.12 14.59
C ASN A 22 -24.17 -40.46 13.97
N GLU A 23 -23.07 -41.19 13.88
CA GLU A 23 -22.14 -40.96 12.76
C GLU A 23 -22.93 -41.34 11.51
N GLU A 24 -23.61 -40.37 10.91
CA GLU A 24 -23.71 -40.40 9.45
C GLU A 24 -22.27 -40.26 8.97
N SER A 25 -21.66 -41.38 8.62
CA SER A 25 -20.64 -41.33 7.58
C SER A 25 -21.37 -40.79 6.36
N GLU A 26 -21.22 -39.50 6.08
CA GLU A 26 -21.41 -39.05 4.72
C GLU A 26 -20.48 -39.91 3.88
N ILE A 27 -21.09 -40.82 3.12
CA ILE A 27 -20.41 -41.44 2.00
C ILE A 27 -20.30 -40.28 1.01
N ILE A 28 -19.26 -39.46 1.18
CA ILE A 28 -18.79 -38.61 0.10
C ILE A 28 -18.66 -39.56 -1.09
N ASN A 29 -19.35 -39.23 -2.18
CA ASN A 29 -19.29 -39.98 -3.41
C ASN A 29 -17.87 -39.81 -3.99
N GLN A 30 -16.85 -40.41 -3.36
CA GLN A 30 -15.43 -40.29 -3.69
C GLN A 30 -15.08 -40.82 -5.09
N GLN A 31 -16.08 -41.18 -5.90
CA GLN A 31 -15.90 -41.66 -7.25
C GLN A 31 -15.92 -40.53 -8.28
N GLU A 32 -16.44 -39.35 -7.93
CA GLU A 32 -16.50 -38.17 -8.83
C GLU A 32 -15.27 -37.24 -8.69
N ASP A 33 -14.48 -37.39 -7.62
CA ASP A 33 -13.33 -36.50 -7.32
C ASP A 33 -11.96 -37.13 -7.65
N ILE A 34 -11.94 -38.26 -8.36
CA ILE A 34 -10.69 -38.96 -8.67
C ILE A 34 -10.16 -38.50 -10.02
N ILE A 35 -8.92 -38.02 -10.00
CA ILE A 35 -8.12 -37.69 -11.16
C ILE A 35 -7.31 -38.94 -11.53
N SER A 36 -7.58 -39.46 -12.71
CA SER A 36 -6.86 -40.59 -13.30
C SER A 36 -6.02 -40.10 -14.46
N GLY A 37 -4.83 -40.68 -14.70
CA GLY A 37 -4.04 -40.32 -15.87
C GLY A 37 -4.85 -40.41 -17.17
N ASN A 38 -4.78 -39.37 -18.00
CA ASN A 38 -5.57 -39.17 -19.23
C ASN A 38 -7.08 -38.91 -19.04
N SER A 39 -7.56 -38.57 -17.84
CA SER A 39 -8.91 -37.98 -17.70
C SER A 39 -8.95 -36.57 -18.28
N THR A 40 -10.13 -36.08 -18.67
CA THR A 40 -10.32 -34.71 -19.19
C THR A 40 -9.65 -33.66 -18.30
N ILE A 41 -10.00 -33.63 -17.00
CA ILE A 41 -9.34 -32.71 -16.06
C ILE A 41 -7.83 -32.92 -15.93
N ALA A 42 -7.32 -34.16 -16.05
CA ALA A 42 -5.88 -34.38 -15.94
C ALA A 42 -5.13 -33.78 -17.12
N ASN A 43 -5.72 -33.84 -18.32
CA ASN A 43 -5.16 -33.19 -19.50
C ASN A 43 -5.28 -31.67 -19.39
N LEU A 44 -6.43 -31.13 -18.99
CA LEU A 44 -6.59 -29.69 -18.76
C LEU A 44 -5.54 -29.16 -17.78
N MET A 45 -5.41 -29.78 -16.60
CA MET A 45 -4.40 -29.39 -15.62
C MET A 45 -2.96 -29.59 -16.12
N SER A 46 -2.73 -30.58 -16.99
CA SER A 46 -1.41 -30.80 -17.57
C SER A 46 -1.07 -29.72 -18.57
N ASN A 47 -2.03 -29.32 -19.40
CA ASN A 47 -1.90 -28.30 -20.42
C ASN A 47 -1.72 -26.91 -19.79
N THR A 48 -2.45 -26.62 -18.71
CA THR A 48 -2.25 -25.42 -17.88
C THR A 48 -0.86 -25.35 -17.23
N ALA A 49 -0.24 -26.50 -16.98
CA ALA A 49 1.06 -26.57 -16.32
C ALA A 49 2.21 -26.83 -17.30
N LEU A 50 1.96 -26.85 -18.62
CA LEU A 50 3.02 -26.98 -19.62
C LEU A 50 3.94 -25.75 -19.53
N ASN A 51 5.21 -25.95 -19.86
CA ASN A 51 6.07 -24.81 -20.14
C ASN A 51 5.73 -24.34 -21.56
N ASP A 52 5.03 -23.22 -21.69
CA ASP A 52 4.70 -22.58 -22.96
C ASP A 52 6.00 -22.38 -23.77
N GLY A 53 6.85 -21.45 -23.32
CA GLY A 53 8.16 -21.20 -23.93
C GLY A 53 8.19 -19.96 -24.81
N SER A 54 7.08 -19.26 -25.01
CA SER A 54 6.97 -18.11 -25.89
C SER A 54 7.70 -16.86 -25.40
N ILE A 55 8.02 -16.79 -24.10
CA ILE A 55 8.69 -15.64 -23.46
C ILE A 55 10.00 -15.18 -24.13
N ASP A 56 10.65 -16.05 -24.90
CA ASP A 56 11.90 -15.73 -25.60
C ASP A 56 11.88 -15.96 -27.11
N ASN A 57 10.69 -15.99 -27.70
CA ASN A 57 10.46 -16.02 -29.16
C ASN A 57 11.32 -14.99 -29.91
N ILE A 58 11.55 -13.82 -29.30
CA ILE A 58 12.40 -12.75 -29.84
C ILE A 58 13.84 -13.19 -30.16
N ILE A 59 14.40 -14.19 -29.46
CA ILE A 59 15.76 -14.66 -29.70
C ILE A 59 15.85 -15.97 -30.49
N ASP A 60 14.91 -16.88 -30.31
CA ASP A 60 15.03 -18.25 -30.83
C ASP A 60 13.98 -18.64 -31.87
N TYR A 61 12.93 -17.83 -32.04
CA TYR A 61 11.84 -18.00 -32.99
C TYR A 61 11.06 -19.31 -32.79
N ALA A 62 10.82 -19.71 -31.53
CA ALA A 62 10.19 -20.98 -31.20
C ALA A 62 9.31 -20.92 -29.94
N ASN A 63 7.99 -20.90 -30.14
CA ASN A 63 7.03 -20.85 -29.04
C ASN A 63 7.20 -21.98 -28.02
N CYS A 64 7.62 -23.16 -28.46
CA CYS A 64 7.70 -24.36 -27.61
C CYS A 64 9.05 -24.56 -26.88
N LEU A 65 9.94 -23.56 -26.87
CA LEU A 65 11.30 -23.68 -26.33
C LEU A 65 11.65 -22.48 -25.45
N GLU A 66 12.01 -22.71 -24.18
CA GLU A 66 12.50 -21.63 -23.31
C GLU A 66 14.04 -21.65 -23.22
N VAL A 67 14.74 -20.60 -23.65
CA VAL A 67 16.20 -20.50 -23.50
C VAL A 67 16.60 -20.17 -22.06
N VAL A 68 17.42 -21.05 -21.47
CA VAL A 68 17.99 -20.83 -20.13
C VAL A 68 18.99 -19.68 -20.15
N LEU A 69 18.64 -18.59 -19.45
CA LEU A 69 19.49 -17.42 -19.26
C LEU A 69 20.70 -17.71 -18.32
N PRO A 70 21.86 -17.05 -18.53
CA PRO A 70 22.10 -15.99 -19.50
C PRO A 70 22.46 -16.50 -20.90
N VAL A 71 22.03 -15.76 -21.93
CA VAL A 71 22.37 -16.01 -23.34
C VAL A 71 23.02 -14.77 -23.97
N THR A 72 23.85 -14.97 -24.98
CA THR A 72 24.45 -13.87 -25.74
C THR A 72 23.95 -13.88 -27.17
N VAL A 73 23.33 -12.79 -27.58
CA VAL A 73 22.75 -12.61 -28.91
C VAL A 73 23.45 -11.47 -29.65
N THR A 74 23.36 -11.49 -30.97
CA THR A 74 23.85 -10.42 -31.84
C THR A 74 22.73 -10.00 -32.77
N ALA A 75 22.28 -8.76 -32.64
CA ALA A 75 21.27 -8.13 -33.50
C ALA A 75 21.87 -6.89 -34.16
N ASN A 76 21.66 -6.73 -35.47
CA ASN A 76 22.15 -5.58 -36.26
C ASN A 76 23.64 -5.22 -36.06
N GLY A 77 24.47 -6.21 -35.72
CA GLY A 77 25.90 -6.07 -35.44
C GLY A 77 26.28 -5.61 -34.02
N VAL A 78 25.30 -5.45 -33.14
CA VAL A 78 25.47 -5.19 -31.70
C VAL A 78 25.34 -6.53 -30.96
N THR A 79 26.26 -6.79 -30.03
CA THR A 79 26.22 -7.98 -29.18
C THR A 79 25.66 -7.61 -27.82
N ILE A 80 24.65 -8.35 -27.36
CA ILE A 80 23.93 -8.15 -26.10
C ILE A 80 24.00 -9.46 -25.33
N THR A 81 24.17 -9.37 -24.01
CA THR A 81 24.02 -10.51 -23.10
C THR A 81 22.72 -10.31 -22.34
N ILE A 82 21.78 -11.23 -22.54
CA ILE A 82 20.51 -11.30 -21.83
C ILE A 82 20.80 -12.07 -20.55
N GLU A 83 20.81 -11.39 -19.40
CA GLU A 83 20.97 -12.03 -18.09
C GLU A 83 19.63 -12.33 -17.43
N THR A 84 18.60 -11.57 -17.80
CA THR A 84 17.24 -11.60 -17.27
C THR A 84 16.23 -11.31 -18.38
N VAL A 85 14.97 -11.68 -18.18
CA VAL A 85 13.87 -11.37 -19.12
C VAL A 85 13.75 -9.88 -19.44
N THR A 86 14.06 -8.99 -18.48
CA THR A 86 14.03 -7.54 -18.71
C THR A 86 15.13 -7.02 -19.64
N ASP A 87 16.12 -7.85 -19.98
CA ASP A 87 17.15 -7.48 -20.94
C ASP A 87 16.68 -7.61 -22.40
N TYR A 88 15.49 -8.19 -22.66
CA TYR A 88 14.87 -8.23 -23.99
C TYR A 88 14.54 -6.82 -24.51
N ASN A 89 14.17 -5.88 -23.65
CA ASN A 89 13.95 -4.48 -24.03
C ASN A 89 15.20 -3.84 -24.67
N ALA A 90 16.41 -4.26 -24.25
CA ALA A 90 17.65 -3.78 -24.84
C ALA A 90 17.91 -4.38 -26.22
N LEU A 91 17.41 -5.59 -26.48
CA LEU A 91 17.44 -6.25 -27.78
C LEU A 91 16.41 -5.63 -28.73
N GLU A 92 15.17 -5.43 -28.29
CA GLU A 92 14.11 -4.73 -29.03
C GLU A 92 14.59 -3.35 -29.49
N ALA A 93 15.13 -2.54 -28.59
CA ALA A 93 15.65 -1.21 -28.94
C ALA A 93 16.76 -1.23 -30.01
N VAL A 94 17.46 -2.37 -30.20
CA VAL A 94 18.45 -2.55 -31.27
C VAL A 94 17.80 -2.99 -32.59
N LEU A 95 16.74 -3.80 -32.53
CA LEU A 95 15.95 -4.20 -33.69
C LEU A 95 15.16 -3.00 -34.23
N GLU A 96 14.50 -2.24 -33.36
CA GLU A 96 13.70 -1.07 -33.74
C GLU A 96 14.51 0.18 -34.12
N ALA A 97 15.83 0.14 -33.93
CA ALA A 97 16.70 1.29 -34.14
C ALA A 97 16.56 1.90 -35.55
N PHE A 98 16.22 1.08 -36.55
CA PHE A 98 15.91 1.54 -37.89
C PHE A 98 14.72 0.74 -38.46
N SER A 99 13.80 1.39 -39.16
CA SER A 99 12.64 0.71 -39.79
C SER A 99 12.93 0.24 -41.23
N THR A 100 14.20 0.15 -41.61
CA THR A 100 14.62 -0.05 -43.01
C THR A 100 15.77 -1.02 -43.19
N ASP A 101 16.37 -1.48 -42.10
CA ASP A 101 17.26 -2.63 -42.08
C ASP A 101 16.47 -3.94 -42.07
N ASP A 102 17.23 -5.02 -42.15
CA ASP A 102 16.74 -6.39 -42.17
C ASP A 102 17.15 -6.96 -40.82
N ASP A 103 16.20 -6.97 -39.89
CA ASP A 103 16.42 -7.39 -38.52
C ASP A 103 16.71 -8.88 -38.47
N SER A 104 17.77 -9.23 -37.74
CA SER A 104 18.12 -10.62 -37.53
C SER A 104 18.81 -10.79 -36.19
N VAL A 105 18.33 -11.77 -35.42
CA VAL A 105 18.92 -12.15 -34.14
C VAL A 105 19.78 -13.39 -34.34
N GLY A 106 21.03 -13.32 -33.91
CA GLY A 106 21.98 -14.43 -33.94
C GLY A 106 22.40 -14.87 -32.55
N ILE A 107 22.12 -16.12 -32.18
CA ILE A 107 22.49 -16.68 -30.88
C ILE A 107 23.95 -17.16 -30.87
N THR A 108 24.65 -16.92 -29.75
CA THR A 108 25.97 -17.49 -29.47
C THR A 108 25.83 -18.84 -28.77
N PHE A 109 26.06 -19.92 -29.53
CA PHE A 109 26.03 -21.28 -29.03
C PHE A 109 27.29 -21.69 -28.24
N PRO A 110 27.20 -22.71 -27.35
CA PRO A 110 26.01 -23.51 -27.04
C PRO A 110 25.03 -22.80 -26.09
N ILE A 111 23.75 -23.14 -26.22
CA ILE A 111 22.67 -22.74 -25.30
C ILE A 111 22.01 -23.97 -24.69
N THR A 112 21.27 -23.78 -23.61
CA THR A 112 20.38 -24.79 -23.03
C THR A 112 18.95 -24.30 -23.20
N VAL A 113 18.06 -25.16 -23.67
CA VAL A 113 16.63 -24.87 -23.77
C VAL A 113 15.84 -25.85 -22.91
N VAL A 114 14.72 -25.38 -22.36
CA VAL A 114 13.69 -26.16 -21.67
C VAL A 114 12.57 -26.43 -22.68
N LEU A 115 12.09 -27.66 -22.76
CA LEU A 115 10.94 -28.06 -23.60
C LEU A 115 9.64 -27.96 -22.79
N ASN A 116 8.47 -28.08 -23.42
CA ASN A 116 7.17 -28.02 -22.74
C ASN A 116 7.00 -29.06 -21.62
N ASP A 117 7.74 -30.18 -21.71
CA ASP A 117 7.77 -31.23 -20.69
C ASP A 117 8.80 -31.00 -19.56
N TYR A 118 9.35 -29.79 -19.47
CA TYR A 118 10.43 -29.35 -18.57
C TYR A 118 11.78 -30.06 -18.76
N THR A 119 11.92 -30.90 -19.78
CA THR A 119 13.22 -31.52 -20.05
C THR A 119 14.17 -30.51 -20.67
N GLN A 120 15.45 -30.59 -20.29
CA GLN A 120 16.47 -29.68 -20.78
C GLN A 120 17.36 -30.36 -21.82
N ILE A 121 17.62 -29.65 -22.91
CA ILE A 121 18.53 -30.09 -23.97
C ILE A 121 19.59 -29.01 -24.24
N VAL A 122 20.79 -29.45 -24.62
CA VAL A 122 21.89 -28.54 -25.00
C VAL A 122 21.95 -28.45 -26.51
N ILE A 123 21.78 -27.24 -27.04
CA ILE A 123 21.85 -26.93 -28.45
C ILE A 123 23.23 -26.37 -28.77
N ASN A 124 23.98 -27.03 -29.64
CA ASN A 124 25.39 -26.71 -29.88
C ASN A 124 25.61 -25.75 -31.06
N ASN A 125 24.59 -25.52 -31.89
CA ASN A 125 24.67 -24.71 -33.10
C ASN A 125 23.26 -24.46 -33.66
N GLN A 126 23.16 -23.54 -34.62
CA GLN A 126 21.91 -23.16 -35.28
C GLN A 126 21.17 -24.33 -35.95
N GLU A 127 21.89 -25.27 -36.57
CA GLU A 127 21.26 -26.43 -37.25
C GLU A 127 20.57 -27.36 -36.24
N GLU A 128 21.11 -27.47 -35.02
CA GLU A 128 20.45 -28.21 -33.94
C GLU A 128 19.20 -27.47 -33.43
N LEU A 129 19.23 -26.13 -33.36
CA LEU A 129 18.07 -25.31 -32.97
C LEU A 129 16.94 -25.47 -34.00
N GLU A 130 17.24 -25.25 -35.28
CA GLU A 130 16.28 -25.40 -36.39
C GLU A 130 15.59 -26.77 -36.42
N LEU A 131 16.29 -27.83 -36.00
CA LEU A 131 15.71 -29.18 -35.89
C LEU A 131 14.77 -29.33 -34.68
N GLN A 132 14.98 -28.58 -33.61
CA GLN A 132 14.04 -28.52 -32.49
C GLN A 132 12.82 -27.68 -32.83
N MET A 133 13.03 -26.48 -33.39
CA MET A 133 11.97 -25.56 -33.84
C MET A 133 10.98 -26.23 -34.79
N ALA A 134 11.44 -27.16 -35.64
CA ALA A 134 10.58 -27.91 -36.54
C ALA A 134 9.54 -28.82 -35.84
N ASN A 135 9.61 -28.97 -34.52
CA ASN A 135 8.61 -29.68 -33.71
C ASN A 135 7.63 -28.73 -33.00
N CYS A 136 7.86 -27.43 -33.04
CA CYS A 136 6.95 -26.40 -32.53
C CYS A 136 5.80 -26.15 -33.53
N ASN A 137 4.68 -25.59 -33.07
CA ASN A 137 3.47 -25.45 -33.89
C ASN A 137 3.52 -24.27 -34.89
N GLY A 138 4.52 -23.40 -34.79
CA GLY A 138 4.71 -22.25 -35.70
C GLY A 138 3.93 -21.03 -35.23
N GLU A 139 4.24 -19.85 -35.79
CA GLU A 139 3.68 -18.56 -35.35
C GLU A 139 2.15 -18.53 -35.33
N ASN A 140 1.57 -18.09 -34.21
CA ASN A 140 0.14 -17.81 -34.02
C ASN A 140 -0.77 -19.01 -34.34
N GLU A 141 -0.36 -20.21 -33.95
CA GLU A 141 -1.11 -21.45 -34.20
C GLU A 141 -1.45 -22.11 -32.86
N ALA A 142 -2.74 -22.06 -32.49
CA ALA A 142 -3.27 -22.71 -31.30
C ALA A 142 -2.63 -24.08 -31.04
N ASP A 143 -2.03 -24.22 -29.86
CA ASP A 143 -1.34 -25.42 -29.45
C ASP A 143 -2.05 -26.15 -28.30
N ASP A 144 -1.29 -26.94 -27.55
CA ASP A 144 -1.86 -27.81 -26.52
C ASP A 144 -1.76 -27.15 -25.13
N ASP A 145 -1.00 -26.07 -24.94
CA ASP A 145 -0.90 -25.39 -23.65
C ASP A 145 -2.06 -24.42 -23.38
N ILE A 146 -2.24 -24.11 -22.10
CA ILE A 146 -3.31 -23.22 -21.64
C ILE A 146 -2.65 -22.19 -20.74
N GLU A 147 -2.23 -21.07 -21.30
CA GLU A 147 -1.48 -20.04 -20.58
C GLU A 147 -2.36 -18.94 -19.97
N CYS A 148 -3.58 -18.75 -20.48
CA CYS A 148 -4.47 -17.69 -20.01
C CYS A 148 -5.00 -17.86 -18.57
N ILE A 149 -4.62 -18.94 -17.89
CA ILE A 149 -4.98 -19.21 -16.50
C ILE A 149 -3.90 -20.05 -15.83
N ASP A 150 -3.62 -19.79 -14.56
CA ASP A 150 -2.60 -20.51 -13.79
C ASP A 150 -3.11 -20.89 -12.38
N PHE A 151 -2.48 -21.87 -11.74
CA PHE A 151 -2.73 -22.25 -10.36
C PHE A 151 -2.02 -21.32 -9.38
N GLU A 152 -2.75 -20.83 -8.36
CA GLU A 152 -2.08 -20.24 -7.20
C GLU A 152 -1.45 -21.35 -6.35
N TYR A 153 -0.14 -21.53 -6.48
CA TYR A 153 0.60 -22.49 -5.68
C TYR A 153 0.82 -22.02 -4.22
N PRO A 154 0.92 -22.96 -3.26
CA PRO A 154 0.94 -24.41 -3.42
C PRO A 154 -0.45 -25.07 -3.36
N ILE A 155 -0.65 -26.12 -4.18
CA ILE A 155 -1.83 -26.99 -4.15
C ILE A 155 -1.50 -28.38 -3.58
N THR A 156 -2.50 -29.16 -3.18
CA THR A 156 -2.27 -30.48 -2.57
C THR A 156 -3.14 -31.58 -3.17
N PHE A 157 -2.58 -32.77 -3.28
CA PHE A 157 -3.30 -33.96 -3.75
C PHE A 157 -3.25 -35.07 -2.71
N SER A 158 -4.37 -35.77 -2.54
CA SER A 158 -4.49 -36.99 -1.76
C SER A 158 -4.40 -38.21 -2.69
N ILE A 159 -3.48 -39.12 -2.41
CA ILE A 159 -3.29 -40.38 -3.16
C ILE A 159 -3.99 -41.51 -2.40
N TYR A 160 -4.70 -42.39 -3.12
CA TYR A 160 -5.49 -43.48 -2.55
C TYR A 160 -4.99 -44.86 -3.00
N ASN A 161 -5.19 -45.85 -2.13
CA ASN A 161 -5.04 -47.26 -2.49
C ASN A 161 -6.32 -47.85 -3.11
N THR A 162 -6.28 -49.13 -3.50
CA THR A 162 -7.43 -49.85 -4.11
C THR A 162 -8.64 -50.01 -3.19
N ASP A 163 -8.49 -49.72 -1.89
CA ASP A 163 -9.57 -49.72 -0.90
C ASP A 163 -10.08 -48.28 -0.60
N PHE A 164 -9.70 -47.29 -1.42
CA PHE A 164 -10.06 -45.87 -1.28
C PHE A 164 -9.65 -45.25 0.06
N GLN A 165 -8.50 -45.66 0.59
CA GLN A 165 -7.90 -45.02 1.77
C GLN A 165 -6.73 -44.15 1.33
N VAL A 166 -6.68 -42.92 1.87
CA VAL A 166 -5.55 -42.00 1.65
C VAL A 166 -4.27 -42.67 2.14
N THR A 167 -3.35 -42.88 1.22
CA THR A 167 -2.02 -43.42 1.49
C THR A 167 -1.01 -42.32 1.75
N GLU A 168 -1.14 -41.21 1.04
CA GLU A 168 -0.16 -40.13 1.00
C GLU A 168 -0.85 -38.83 0.60
N VAL A 169 -0.36 -37.69 1.09
CA VAL A 169 -0.74 -36.36 0.63
C VAL A 169 0.52 -35.71 0.10
N THR A 170 0.49 -35.27 -1.15
CA THR A 170 1.59 -34.57 -1.80
C THR A 170 1.26 -33.09 -1.97
N THR A 171 2.28 -32.24 -1.89
CA THR A 171 2.16 -30.80 -2.09
C THR A 171 2.90 -30.45 -3.37
N ILE A 172 2.24 -29.68 -4.23
CA ILE A 172 2.74 -29.21 -5.51
C ILE A 172 3.04 -27.72 -5.36
N SER A 173 4.20 -27.28 -5.80
CA SER A 173 4.74 -25.94 -5.53
C SER A 173 4.87 -25.02 -6.75
N ASN A 174 4.78 -25.58 -7.94
CA ASN A 174 4.88 -24.91 -9.24
C ASN A 174 4.44 -25.88 -10.35
N ASP A 175 4.39 -25.38 -11.58
CA ASP A 175 3.93 -26.11 -12.76
C ASP A 175 4.80 -27.31 -13.11
N GLU A 176 6.13 -27.18 -13.05
CA GLU A 176 7.03 -28.31 -13.28
C GLU A 176 6.67 -29.51 -12.38
N VAL A 177 6.41 -29.25 -11.09
CA VAL A 177 6.05 -30.31 -10.13
C VAL A 177 4.64 -30.83 -10.40
N LEU A 178 3.71 -29.98 -10.85
CA LEU A 178 2.34 -30.39 -11.21
C LEU A 178 2.37 -31.30 -12.44
N TYR A 179 3.00 -30.84 -13.52
CA TYR A 179 3.14 -31.55 -14.78
C TYR A 179 3.77 -32.93 -14.56
N GLN A 180 4.92 -32.99 -13.86
CA GLN A 180 5.58 -34.26 -13.53
C GLN A 180 4.72 -35.16 -12.64
N PHE A 181 3.93 -34.59 -11.74
CA PHE A 181 3.00 -35.36 -10.91
C PHE A 181 1.88 -35.98 -11.74
N LEU A 182 1.25 -35.22 -12.64
CA LEU A 182 0.19 -35.69 -13.54
C LEU A 182 0.72 -36.77 -14.48
N GLU A 183 1.91 -36.57 -15.06
CA GLU A 183 2.63 -37.58 -15.85
C GLU A 183 3.02 -38.82 -15.03
N SER A 184 3.04 -38.75 -13.70
CA SER A 184 3.26 -39.93 -12.86
C SER A 184 2.00 -40.76 -12.62
N LEU A 185 0.79 -40.24 -12.94
CA LEU A 185 -0.51 -40.87 -12.69
C LEU A 185 -0.84 -42.03 -13.66
N HIS A 186 0.18 -42.81 -14.03
CA HIS A 186 0.05 -44.01 -14.83
C HIS A 186 -0.33 -45.24 -13.99
N GLY A 187 -1.35 -45.99 -14.42
CA GLY A 187 -1.71 -47.29 -13.83
C GLY A 187 -2.80 -47.20 -12.76
N PRO A 188 -2.72 -47.96 -11.64
CA PRO A 188 -3.79 -48.03 -10.64
C PRO A 188 -3.73 -46.92 -9.58
N ILE A 189 -2.97 -45.84 -9.83
CA ILE A 189 -2.86 -44.71 -8.89
C ILE A 189 -4.15 -43.89 -9.00
N LEU A 190 -4.79 -43.65 -7.87
CA LEU A 190 -5.97 -42.80 -7.76
C LEU A 190 -5.55 -41.56 -6.96
N ALA A 191 -5.58 -40.38 -7.59
CA ALA A 191 -5.30 -39.12 -6.92
C ALA A 191 -6.58 -38.27 -6.85
N SER A 192 -6.69 -37.39 -5.86
CA SER A 192 -7.76 -36.40 -5.75
C SER A 192 -7.15 -35.07 -5.35
N LEU A 193 -7.51 -34.01 -6.05
CA LEU A 193 -7.10 -32.66 -5.72
C LEU A 193 -7.85 -32.19 -4.46
N ASN A 194 -7.14 -31.60 -3.51
CA ASN A 194 -7.70 -31.08 -2.29
C ASN A 194 -8.21 -29.66 -2.50
N PHE A 195 -9.53 -29.50 -2.59
CA PHE A 195 -10.20 -28.20 -2.68
C PHE A 195 -10.37 -27.50 -1.32
N PRO A 196 -10.54 -26.17 -1.30
CA PRO A 196 -10.52 -25.26 -2.45
C PRO A 196 -9.13 -25.04 -3.02
N VAL A 197 -9.06 -24.68 -4.31
CA VAL A 197 -7.85 -24.17 -4.99
C VAL A 197 -8.15 -22.81 -5.59
N THR A 198 -7.16 -21.94 -5.73
CA THR A 198 -7.30 -20.65 -6.39
C THR A 198 -6.66 -20.73 -7.78
N MET A 199 -7.36 -20.22 -8.79
CA MET A 199 -6.83 -19.99 -10.12
C MET A 199 -6.58 -18.50 -10.33
N ILE A 200 -5.58 -18.14 -11.12
CA ILE A 200 -5.25 -16.77 -11.50
C ILE A 200 -5.47 -16.65 -13.00
N LEU A 201 -6.38 -15.79 -13.45
CA LEU A 201 -6.57 -15.49 -14.88
C LEU A 201 -5.42 -14.62 -15.41
N ALA A 202 -5.23 -14.57 -16.74
CA ALA A 202 -4.24 -13.71 -17.42
C ALA A 202 -4.29 -12.24 -16.97
N ASN A 203 -5.50 -11.72 -16.69
CA ASN A 203 -5.69 -10.35 -16.20
C ASN A 203 -5.34 -10.14 -14.70
N GLY A 204 -4.86 -11.17 -14.01
CA GLY A 204 -4.51 -11.18 -12.59
C GLY A 204 -5.68 -11.40 -11.61
N GLU A 205 -6.90 -11.63 -12.09
CA GLU A 205 -8.06 -11.94 -11.24
C GLU A 205 -7.94 -13.34 -10.61
N ALA A 206 -8.17 -13.43 -9.30
CA ALA A 206 -8.15 -14.69 -8.56
C ALA A 206 -9.55 -15.31 -8.42
N ILE A 207 -9.70 -16.56 -8.84
CA ILE A 207 -10.95 -17.35 -8.79
C ILE A 207 -10.78 -18.53 -7.83
N GLU A 208 -11.57 -18.58 -6.76
CA GLU A 208 -11.61 -19.73 -5.85
C GLU A 208 -12.51 -20.84 -6.42
N VAL A 209 -11.92 -22.01 -6.67
CA VAL A 209 -12.57 -23.20 -7.23
C VAL A 209 -12.74 -24.25 -6.14
N ASN A 210 -13.94 -24.82 -6.04
CA ASN A 210 -14.32 -25.68 -4.90
C ASN A 210 -14.48 -27.17 -5.25
N ASN A 211 -14.46 -27.54 -6.53
CA ASN A 211 -14.61 -28.92 -6.99
C ASN A 211 -14.09 -29.10 -8.42
N ILE A 212 -13.95 -30.36 -8.88
CA ILE A 212 -13.43 -30.69 -10.21
C ILE A 212 -14.27 -30.10 -11.33
N GLN A 213 -15.61 -30.11 -11.22
CA GLN A 213 -16.48 -29.62 -12.29
C GLN A 213 -16.34 -28.10 -12.47
N GLU A 214 -16.18 -27.36 -11.38
CA GLU A 214 -15.88 -25.93 -11.43
C GLU A 214 -14.49 -25.68 -12.02
N LEU A 215 -13.50 -26.51 -11.68
CA LEU A 215 -12.15 -26.42 -12.25
C LEU A 215 -12.13 -26.66 -13.77
N GLU A 216 -12.81 -27.71 -14.25
CA GLU A 216 -12.92 -28.01 -15.68
C GLU A 216 -13.56 -26.84 -16.44
N VAL A 217 -14.60 -26.22 -15.89
CA VAL A 217 -15.28 -25.08 -16.53
C VAL A 217 -14.38 -23.85 -16.55
N VAL A 218 -13.75 -23.53 -15.42
CA VAL A 218 -12.91 -22.33 -15.30
C VAL A 218 -11.70 -22.40 -16.23
N ILE A 219 -11.04 -23.55 -16.36
CA ILE A 219 -9.93 -23.71 -17.30
C ILE A 219 -10.42 -23.65 -18.75
N SER A 220 -11.47 -24.38 -19.12
CA SER A 220 -11.96 -24.39 -20.51
C SER A 220 -12.59 -23.08 -20.97
N ASP A 221 -13.14 -22.27 -20.05
CA ASP A 221 -13.64 -20.95 -20.39
C ASP A 221 -12.48 -19.96 -20.62
N ALA A 222 -11.31 -20.20 -20.04
CA ALA A 222 -10.12 -19.34 -20.14
C ALA A 222 -9.18 -19.65 -21.32
N GLU A 223 -9.25 -20.84 -21.94
CA GLU A 223 -8.40 -21.36 -23.04
C GLU A 223 -8.27 -20.47 -24.30
N GLY A 224 -8.91 -19.29 -24.35
CA GLY A 224 -8.70 -18.32 -25.43
C GLY A 224 -9.10 -16.90 -25.02
N ASP A 225 -8.92 -16.59 -23.73
CA ASP A 225 -9.25 -15.29 -23.16
C ASP A 225 -8.07 -14.29 -23.26
N CYS A 226 -6.87 -14.77 -23.60
CA CYS A 226 -5.65 -14.00 -23.87
C CYS A 226 -5.10 -14.35 -25.28
N ASP A 227 -4.15 -13.55 -25.78
CA ASP A 227 -3.36 -13.95 -26.95
C ASP A 227 -2.39 -15.06 -26.53
N GLU A 228 -1.99 -15.91 -27.47
CA GLU A 228 -1.14 -17.09 -27.21
C GLU A 228 0.36 -16.71 -27.15
N ASP A 229 0.70 -15.41 -27.28
CA ASP A 229 2.06 -14.82 -27.34
C ASP A 229 3.06 -15.55 -28.28
N ASP A 230 2.53 -16.35 -29.21
CA ASP A 230 3.19 -17.29 -30.11
C ASP A 230 3.93 -16.62 -31.27
N ASP A 231 3.79 -15.30 -31.41
CA ASP A 231 4.32 -14.57 -32.53
C ASP A 231 5.83 -14.34 -32.39
N TYR A 232 6.49 -14.17 -33.54
CA TYR A 232 7.91 -13.82 -33.59
C TYR A 232 8.11 -12.34 -33.94
N GLU A 233 7.02 -11.57 -34.00
CA GLU A 233 7.03 -10.16 -34.40
C GLU A 233 7.24 -9.27 -33.17
N TYR A 234 8.52 -8.99 -32.89
CA TYR A 234 8.97 -7.90 -32.01
C TYR A 234 8.39 -6.50 -32.33
N ALA A 235 7.59 -6.37 -33.40
CA ALA A 235 6.98 -5.13 -33.87
C ALA A 235 5.43 -5.15 -33.83
N ASP A 236 4.79 -6.29 -33.50
CA ASP A 236 3.34 -6.44 -33.40
C ASP A 236 2.86 -7.00 -32.05
N ASP A 237 3.68 -6.91 -30.98
CA ASP A 237 3.31 -6.98 -29.55
C ASP A 237 2.36 -5.83 -29.17
N ASN A 238 1.24 -5.74 -29.89
CA ASN A 238 0.13 -4.86 -29.66
C ASN A 238 -1.01 -5.64 -29.01
N ASP A 239 -0.69 -6.42 -27.97
CA ASP A 239 -1.69 -7.06 -27.10
C ASP A 239 -2.42 -6.08 -26.20
N CYS A 240 -2.10 -4.80 -26.34
CA CYS A 240 -2.80 -3.69 -25.73
C CYS A 240 -4.31 -3.72 -26.02
N THR A 241 -5.07 -4.30 -25.11
CA THR A 241 -6.53 -4.22 -25.14
C THR A 241 -6.98 -2.80 -24.82
N GLN A 242 -8.21 -2.44 -25.22
CA GLN A 242 -8.79 -1.16 -24.81
C GLN A 242 -8.84 -1.03 -23.27
N LEU A 243 -8.98 -2.14 -22.56
CA LEU A 243 -9.07 -2.15 -21.10
C LEU A 243 -7.72 -1.84 -20.47
N GLU A 244 -6.63 -2.40 -20.97
CA GLU A 244 -5.28 -2.12 -20.47
C GLU A 244 -4.88 -0.69 -20.76
N VAL A 245 -5.10 -0.20 -21.98
CA VAL A 245 -4.80 1.18 -22.35
C VAL A 245 -5.65 2.16 -21.53
N SER A 246 -6.94 1.84 -21.31
CA SER A 246 -7.81 2.64 -20.44
C SER A 246 -7.30 2.64 -19.00
N THR A 247 -6.95 1.46 -18.46
CA THR A 247 -6.42 1.30 -17.10
C THR A 247 -5.13 2.08 -16.94
N TYR A 248 -4.22 1.99 -17.90
CA TYR A 248 -2.96 2.73 -17.94
C TYR A 248 -3.19 4.24 -17.89
N LEU A 249 -4.00 4.78 -18.81
CA LEU A 249 -4.29 6.22 -18.91
C LEU A 249 -4.98 6.76 -17.65
N LEU A 250 -5.85 5.96 -17.03
CA LEU A 250 -6.60 6.32 -15.82
C LEU A 250 -5.81 6.11 -14.53
N ASN A 251 -4.73 5.31 -14.55
CA ASN A 251 -3.98 4.94 -13.34
C ASN A 251 -3.35 6.16 -12.66
N CYS A 252 -2.66 7.01 -13.43
CA CYS A 252 -2.08 8.26 -12.93
C CYS A 252 -1.89 9.29 -14.05
N GLY A 253 -1.37 10.47 -13.70
CA GLY A 253 -1.08 11.53 -14.69
C GLY A 253 0.00 11.08 -15.68
N GLN A 254 -0.11 11.50 -16.93
CA GLN A 254 0.76 11.07 -18.03
C GLN A 254 1.69 12.20 -18.47
N ILE A 255 3.02 12.01 -18.41
CA ILE A 255 3.97 12.96 -19.01
C ILE A 255 4.00 12.73 -20.52
N PRO A 256 3.59 13.72 -21.35
CA PRO A 256 3.64 13.58 -22.79
C PRO A 256 5.02 13.91 -23.35
N SER A 257 5.48 13.12 -24.31
CA SER A 257 6.68 13.40 -25.09
C SER A 257 6.40 13.16 -26.56
N ILE A 258 6.37 14.22 -27.36
CA ILE A 258 6.10 14.14 -28.80
C ILE A 258 7.41 14.24 -29.60
N ASN A 259 7.73 13.22 -30.38
CA ASN A 259 8.99 13.09 -31.12
C ASN A 259 10.23 13.37 -30.25
N GLY A 260 10.22 12.89 -29.00
CA GLY A 260 11.29 13.08 -28.03
C GLY A 260 11.35 14.47 -27.39
N TYR A 261 10.37 15.34 -27.65
CA TYR A 261 10.22 16.60 -26.93
C TYR A 261 9.21 16.44 -25.78
N THR A 262 9.72 16.51 -24.55
CA THR A 262 8.92 16.54 -23.33
C THR A 262 8.78 17.99 -22.84
N PRO A 263 7.61 18.63 -22.95
CA PRO A 263 7.38 19.93 -22.32
C PRO A 263 7.56 19.81 -20.79
N SER A 264 8.27 20.77 -20.20
CA SER A 264 8.55 20.77 -18.76
C SER A 264 7.25 20.97 -17.98
N PHE A 265 7.07 20.35 -16.81
CA PHE A 265 5.91 20.58 -15.93
C PHE A 265 4.52 20.36 -16.60
N THR A 266 4.44 19.55 -17.65
CA THR A 266 3.21 19.20 -18.34
C THR A 266 2.85 17.75 -18.04
N VAL A 267 1.62 17.54 -17.56
CA VAL A 267 1.08 16.22 -17.24
C VAL A 267 -0.37 16.16 -17.70
N PHE A 268 -0.73 15.16 -18.49
CA PHE A 268 -2.08 14.91 -18.98
C PHE A 268 -2.84 14.07 -17.95
N ASN A 269 -4.00 14.53 -17.54
CA ASN A 269 -4.87 13.84 -16.59
C ASN A 269 -6.09 13.35 -17.35
N PHE A 270 -6.18 12.04 -17.55
CA PHE A 270 -7.32 11.37 -18.15
C PHE A 270 -8.30 10.98 -17.04
N LEU A 271 -9.60 11.19 -17.27
CA LEU A 271 -10.66 10.95 -16.29
C LEU A 271 -11.71 9.98 -16.85
N GLU A 272 -12.35 9.20 -15.96
CA GLU A 272 -13.38 8.19 -16.29
C GLU A 272 -14.61 8.71 -17.05
N ASN A 273 -14.82 10.03 -17.07
CA ASN A 273 -15.91 10.69 -17.77
C ASN A 273 -15.52 11.17 -19.18
N ASP A 274 -14.51 10.53 -19.79
CA ASP A 274 -13.97 10.83 -21.12
C ASP A 274 -13.37 12.25 -21.25
N SER A 275 -13.02 12.88 -20.13
CA SER A 275 -12.37 14.20 -20.12
C SER A 275 -10.88 14.12 -19.85
N ILE A 276 -10.12 15.00 -20.50
CA ILE A 276 -8.66 15.11 -20.37
C ILE A 276 -8.29 16.55 -20.01
N SER A 277 -7.34 16.75 -19.09
CA SER A 277 -6.86 18.09 -18.73
C SER A 277 -5.37 18.14 -18.44
N THR A 278 -4.74 19.30 -18.65
CA THR A 278 -3.31 19.50 -18.38
C THR A 278 -2.99 20.96 -18.06
N LEU A 279 -1.99 21.17 -17.18
CA LEU A 279 -1.29 22.45 -17.04
C LEU A 279 -0.06 22.42 -17.95
N TYR A 280 -0.15 23.01 -19.14
CA TYR A 280 0.97 23.02 -20.07
C TYR A 280 2.07 23.97 -19.59
N GLU A 281 3.28 23.46 -19.44
CA GLU A 281 4.43 24.19 -18.90
C GLU A 281 4.17 24.82 -17.52
N GLY A 282 3.26 24.24 -16.73
CA GLY A 282 2.91 24.68 -15.38
C GLY A 282 2.17 26.02 -15.31
N ASP A 283 1.68 26.56 -16.43
CA ASP A 283 1.09 27.90 -16.50
C ASP A 283 -0.38 27.87 -16.99
N LEU A 284 -0.64 27.33 -18.18
CA LEU A 284 -1.95 27.38 -18.83
C LEU A 284 -2.70 26.05 -18.72
N LEU A 285 -3.91 26.10 -18.17
CA LEU A 285 -4.83 24.96 -18.16
C LEU A 285 -5.45 24.77 -19.55
N PHE A 286 -5.33 23.56 -20.07
CA PHE A 286 -6.01 23.07 -21.26
C PHE A 286 -6.89 21.89 -20.87
N ASP A 287 -8.12 21.87 -21.39
CA ASP A 287 -9.09 20.80 -21.21
C ASP A 287 -9.50 20.23 -22.58
N GLY A 288 -10.05 19.02 -22.57
CA GLY A 288 -10.42 18.30 -23.76
C GLY A 288 -11.25 17.06 -23.48
N SER A 289 -11.42 16.26 -24.53
CA SER A 289 -11.99 14.92 -24.45
C SER A 289 -11.00 13.88 -24.93
N TRP A 290 -11.12 12.67 -24.41
CA TRP A 290 -10.42 11.49 -24.92
C TRP A 290 -11.38 10.33 -25.13
N ASP A 291 -10.99 9.35 -25.94
CA ASP A 291 -11.76 8.11 -26.17
C ASP A 291 -10.81 7.00 -26.63
N ILE A 292 -11.22 5.73 -26.50
CA ILE A 292 -10.49 4.58 -27.03
C ILE A 292 -11.40 3.79 -27.97
N SER A 293 -10.87 3.32 -29.10
CA SER A 293 -11.59 2.37 -29.95
C SER A 293 -10.65 1.46 -30.73
N THR A 294 -11.12 0.26 -31.02
CA THR A 294 -10.45 -0.69 -31.92
C THR A 294 -10.94 -0.48 -33.36
N ILE A 295 -10.01 -0.29 -34.29
CA ILE A 295 -10.30 -0.13 -35.73
C ILE A 295 -9.38 -1.05 -36.50
N ASP A 296 -9.96 -1.95 -37.29
CA ASP A 296 -9.21 -2.90 -38.13
C ASP A 296 -8.17 -3.74 -37.35
N GLY A 297 -8.49 -4.12 -36.11
CA GLY A 297 -7.64 -4.94 -35.23
C GLY A 297 -6.80 -4.13 -34.25
N TYR A 298 -6.48 -2.87 -34.55
CA TYR A 298 -5.60 -2.06 -33.71
C TYR A 298 -6.36 -1.16 -32.73
N VAL A 299 -5.82 -0.97 -31.53
CA VAL A 299 -6.33 -0.01 -30.54
C VAL A 299 -5.86 1.40 -30.85
N TYR A 300 -6.79 2.36 -30.73
CA TYR A 300 -6.52 3.78 -30.95
C TYR A 300 -6.98 4.61 -29.76
N VAL A 301 -6.15 5.57 -29.38
CA VAL A 301 -6.50 6.64 -28.44
C VAL A 301 -6.84 7.90 -29.24
N PHE A 302 -8.02 8.47 -29.00
CA PHE A 302 -8.46 9.72 -29.58
C PHE A 302 -8.24 10.82 -28.56
N ILE A 303 -7.42 11.82 -28.88
CA ILE A 303 -7.15 12.96 -28.00
C ILE A 303 -7.67 14.24 -28.66
N ASN A 304 -8.37 15.07 -27.90
CA ASN A 304 -8.91 16.34 -28.39
C ASN A 304 -8.91 17.43 -27.31
N PHE A 305 -7.79 18.13 -27.18
CA PHE A 305 -7.63 19.34 -26.39
C PHE A 305 -8.16 20.59 -27.08
N ASN A 306 -8.71 21.50 -26.29
CA ASN A 306 -9.06 22.86 -26.68
C ASN A 306 -7.81 23.78 -26.65
N GLY A 307 -6.88 23.61 -27.59
CA GLY A 307 -5.75 24.54 -27.79
C GLY A 307 -4.35 23.93 -27.85
N LEU A 308 -4.22 22.61 -27.66
CA LEU A 308 -2.99 21.84 -27.84
C LEU A 308 -3.10 20.96 -29.09
N GLU A 309 -3.24 21.60 -30.25
CA GLU A 309 -3.58 20.95 -31.52
C GLU A 309 -2.52 19.91 -31.97
N GLU A 310 -1.29 20.03 -31.50
CA GLU A 310 -0.21 19.08 -31.79
C GLU A 310 -0.39 17.70 -31.15
N TYR A 311 -1.21 17.58 -30.09
CA TYR A 311 -1.56 16.30 -29.47
C TYR A 311 -2.91 15.75 -29.95
N ASN A 312 -3.66 16.55 -30.73
CA ASN A 312 -5.00 16.18 -31.16
C ASN A 312 -4.98 15.14 -32.28
N GLY A 313 -5.96 14.24 -32.25
CA GLY A 313 -6.25 13.31 -33.34
C GLY A 313 -6.36 11.87 -32.89
N GLN A 314 -6.24 10.98 -33.87
CA GLN A 314 -6.28 9.53 -33.68
C GLN A 314 -4.84 9.02 -33.59
N TRP A 315 -4.53 8.34 -32.50
CA TRP A 315 -3.21 7.79 -32.19
C TRP A 315 -3.32 6.28 -32.13
N LYS A 316 -2.58 5.56 -32.98
CA LYS A 316 -2.49 4.09 -32.93
C LYS A 316 -1.62 3.72 -31.72
N VAL A 317 -2.07 2.78 -30.90
CA VAL A 317 -1.22 2.20 -29.84
C VAL A 317 -0.16 1.32 -30.50
N VAL A 318 1.08 1.44 -30.02
CA VAL A 318 2.25 0.68 -30.50
C VAL A 318 2.80 -0.22 -29.41
N GLU A 319 2.79 0.25 -28.15
CA GLU A 319 3.29 -0.49 -26.99
C GLU A 319 2.55 0.01 -25.74
N CYS A 320 2.22 -0.89 -24.81
CA CYS A 320 1.61 -0.59 -23.52
C CYS A 320 2.25 -1.37 -22.36
N ALA A 321 3.57 -1.34 -22.25
CA ALA A 321 4.28 -1.96 -21.14
C ALA A 321 4.03 -1.26 -19.79
N SER A 322 4.43 -1.91 -18.70
CA SER A 322 4.30 -1.38 -17.33
C SER A 322 5.20 -0.14 -17.08
N GLY A 323 4.73 1.04 -17.50
CA GLY A 323 5.40 2.31 -17.24
C GLY A 323 5.46 3.26 -18.42
N GLU A 324 5.23 2.77 -19.63
CA GLU A 324 5.20 3.57 -20.86
C GLU A 324 4.09 3.14 -21.82
N LEU A 325 3.50 4.11 -22.49
CA LEU A 325 2.51 3.90 -23.54
C LEU A 325 2.99 4.66 -24.78
N ILE A 326 3.32 3.92 -25.82
CA ILE A 326 3.81 4.46 -27.09
C ILE A 326 2.66 4.52 -28.09
N LEU A 327 2.50 5.69 -28.68
CA LEU A 327 1.43 6.02 -29.59
C LEU A 327 2.01 6.59 -30.89
N GLU A 328 1.47 6.21 -32.04
CA GLU A 328 1.88 6.75 -33.34
C GLU A 328 0.74 7.43 -34.11
N GLN A 329 1.09 8.45 -34.90
CA GLN A 329 0.17 9.11 -35.81
C GLN A 329 0.88 9.56 -37.09
N GLY A 330 0.22 9.39 -38.24
CA GLY A 330 0.55 10.07 -39.49
C GLY A 330 0.82 9.13 -40.67
N ASN A 331 0.34 9.52 -41.86
CA ASN A 331 0.48 8.70 -43.08
C ASN A 331 1.78 8.95 -43.86
N ASP A 332 2.33 10.17 -43.81
CA ASP A 332 3.53 10.62 -44.57
C ASP A 332 4.69 11.07 -43.67
N THR A 333 4.43 11.39 -42.40
CA THR A 333 5.42 11.80 -41.41
C THR A 333 4.98 11.21 -40.09
N LEU A 334 5.77 10.25 -39.59
CA LEU A 334 5.50 9.56 -38.34
C LEU A 334 5.68 10.53 -37.17
N LEU A 335 4.62 10.68 -36.36
CA LEU A 335 4.66 11.35 -35.07
C LEU A 335 4.58 10.27 -34.00
N LEU A 336 5.55 10.26 -33.10
CA LEU A 336 5.57 9.38 -31.94
C LEU A 336 5.18 10.19 -30.70
N LEU A 337 4.17 9.74 -29.98
CA LEU A 337 3.77 10.27 -28.68
C LEU A 337 4.03 9.19 -27.63
N LEU A 338 4.99 9.45 -26.75
CA LEU A 338 5.26 8.63 -25.57
C LEU A 338 4.52 9.26 -24.39
N LEU A 339 3.69 8.46 -23.71
CA LEU A 339 3.06 8.80 -22.44
C LEU A 339 3.75 7.98 -21.35
N LEU A 340 4.32 8.66 -20.37
CA LEU A 340 4.94 8.02 -19.21
C LEU A 340 4.09 8.25 -17.98
N ASN A 341 3.82 7.17 -17.23
CA ASN A 341 3.16 7.24 -15.94
C ASN A 341 3.93 8.16 -14.98
N ASP A 342 3.36 9.32 -14.68
CA ASP A 342 3.78 10.19 -13.60
C ASP A 342 2.88 9.97 -12.40
N CYS A 343 3.04 8.80 -11.81
CA CYS A 343 2.41 8.45 -10.54
C CYS A 343 3.05 9.20 -9.36
N ASN A 344 4.00 10.12 -9.63
CA ASN A 344 4.50 11.12 -8.70
C ASN A 344 3.85 12.50 -8.89
N THR A 345 2.83 12.61 -9.76
CA THR A 345 1.98 13.79 -9.78
C THR A 345 0.93 13.73 -8.69
N THR A 346 1.31 14.40 -7.61
CA THR A 346 0.44 14.95 -6.58
C THR A 346 -0.88 15.42 -7.18
N ASN A 347 -1.99 14.82 -6.77
CA ASN A 347 -3.27 15.52 -6.78
C ASN A 347 -3.01 16.92 -6.19
N PRO A 348 -3.51 18.01 -6.80
CA PRO A 348 -3.21 19.37 -6.36
C PRO A 348 -3.59 19.64 -4.89
N PHE A 349 -4.40 18.76 -4.31
CA PHE A 349 -4.80 18.76 -2.92
C PHE A 349 -3.97 17.82 -2.01
N ASP A 350 -2.98 17.08 -2.51
CA ASP A 350 -2.23 16.06 -1.75
C ASP A 350 -1.33 16.63 -0.64
N CYS A 351 -0.97 17.90 -0.72
CA CYS A 351 -0.29 18.57 0.39
C CYS A 351 -1.28 18.90 1.53
N PHE A 352 -2.58 18.87 1.26
CA PHE A 352 -3.63 19.24 2.20
C PHE A 352 -4.24 18.00 2.84
N GLU A 353 -4.43 18.06 4.15
CA GLU A 353 -5.04 16.99 4.95
C GLU A 353 -5.93 17.61 6.03
N ASP A 354 -6.77 16.79 6.67
CA ASP A 354 -7.47 17.20 7.88
C ASP A 354 -6.47 17.47 9.00
N VAL A 355 -6.51 18.66 9.60
CA VAL A 355 -5.52 19.08 10.61
C VAL A 355 -6.16 19.45 11.93
N THR A 356 -5.43 19.19 13.01
CA THR A 356 -5.73 19.72 14.34
C THR A 356 -4.68 20.76 14.71
N VAL A 357 -5.12 21.99 14.96
CA VAL A 357 -4.25 23.10 15.37
C VAL A 357 -4.49 23.39 16.84
N THR A 358 -3.53 23.02 17.67
CA THR A 358 -3.55 23.30 19.11
C THR A 358 -2.79 24.58 19.41
N VAL A 359 -3.46 25.54 20.05
CA VAL A 359 -2.86 26.80 20.49
C VAL A 359 -3.08 26.98 21.98
N CYS A 360 -2.08 27.58 22.60
CA CYS A 360 -2.11 27.96 24.00
C CYS A 360 -3.01 29.16 24.28
N ASP A 361 -3.88 29.02 25.27
CA ASP A 361 -4.58 30.13 25.91
C ASP A 361 -3.59 30.91 26.80
N ASN A 362 -3.04 31.99 26.25
CA ASN A 362 -2.08 32.86 26.93
C ASN A 362 -2.34 34.35 26.70
N ASP A 363 -3.54 34.71 26.26
CA ASP A 363 -3.88 36.09 25.89
C ASP A 363 -4.23 36.98 27.10
N GLY A 364 -4.22 36.40 28.30
CA GLY A 364 -4.41 37.08 29.58
C GLY A 364 -5.74 36.73 30.27
N ASP A 365 -6.66 36.09 29.57
CA ASP A 365 -7.95 35.64 30.08
C ASP A 365 -8.12 34.13 29.81
N LEU A 366 -7.97 33.29 30.84
CA LEU A 366 -8.01 31.82 30.68
C LEU A 366 -9.43 31.27 30.52
N ASP A 367 -10.08 31.55 29.40
CA ASP A 367 -11.44 31.15 29.07
C ASP A 367 -11.55 30.12 27.93
N LEU A 368 -10.40 29.63 27.43
CA LEU A 368 -10.23 28.73 26.30
C LEU A 368 -10.67 29.32 24.95
N PHE A 369 -10.65 30.65 24.84
CA PHE A 369 -10.84 31.37 23.59
C PHE A 369 -9.60 32.16 23.26
N THR A 370 -9.07 31.99 22.05
CA THR A 370 -7.91 32.77 21.61
C THR A 370 -7.91 33.00 20.10
N ALA A 371 -7.05 33.89 19.64
CA ALA A 371 -6.95 34.26 18.23
C ALA A 371 -6.00 33.33 17.46
N PHE A 372 -6.50 32.75 16.38
CA PHE A 372 -5.78 31.90 15.43
C PHE A 372 -5.44 32.69 14.16
N ASN A 373 -4.25 32.46 13.62
CA ASN A 373 -3.91 32.89 12.26
C ASN A 373 -4.28 31.78 11.27
N ILE A 374 -5.54 31.73 10.87
CA ILE A 374 -6.05 30.67 9.99
C ILE A 374 -5.42 30.70 8.59
N ASP A 375 -5.00 31.86 8.10
CA ASP A 375 -4.31 31.98 6.80
C ASP A 375 -2.93 31.28 6.79
N ALA A 376 -2.35 30.98 7.96
CA ALA A 376 -1.06 30.29 8.06
C ALA A 376 -1.17 28.76 8.03
N ILE A 377 -2.35 28.19 8.23
CA ILE A 377 -2.51 26.74 8.49
C ILE A 377 -2.02 25.88 7.32
N TYR A 378 -2.35 26.26 6.08
CA TYR A 378 -1.86 25.58 4.87
C TYR A 378 -0.85 26.42 4.08
N GLN A 379 -0.17 27.38 4.71
CA GLN A 379 0.73 28.30 4.01
C GLN A 379 1.88 27.58 3.31
N ASP A 380 2.39 26.48 3.87
CA ASP A 380 3.47 25.69 3.29
C ASP A 380 3.00 24.84 2.08
N CYS A 381 1.69 24.63 1.95
CA CYS A 381 1.05 23.89 0.88
C CYS A 381 0.38 24.76 -0.18
N ALA A 382 0.11 26.03 0.13
CA ALA A 382 -0.50 26.99 -0.76
C ALA A 382 0.47 27.37 -1.90
N GLN A 383 0.43 26.61 -2.99
CA GLN A 383 1.11 26.92 -4.24
C GLN A 383 0.51 28.18 -4.88
N ASN A 384 1.23 28.83 -5.81
CA ASN A 384 0.79 30.07 -6.46
C ASN A 384 -0.57 29.97 -7.20
N ASN A 385 -1.07 28.76 -7.46
CA ASN A 385 -2.33 28.51 -8.17
C ASN A 385 -3.44 27.93 -7.27
N MET A 386 -3.26 27.92 -5.95
CA MET A 386 -4.27 27.45 -4.99
C MET A 386 -4.80 28.61 -4.14
N LEU A 387 -6.11 28.66 -3.94
CA LEU A 387 -6.77 29.58 -3.02
C LEU A 387 -7.35 28.79 -1.86
N VAL A 388 -7.02 29.21 -0.63
CA VAL A 388 -7.53 28.59 0.59
C VAL A 388 -8.44 29.59 1.30
N ASN A 389 -9.69 29.20 1.52
CA ASN A 389 -10.67 29.97 2.27
C ASN A 389 -11.28 29.11 3.38
N TYR A 390 -11.60 29.70 4.53
CA TYR A 390 -12.13 28.97 5.69
C TYR A 390 -13.58 29.34 5.98
N TYR A 391 -14.38 28.39 6.46
CA TYR A 391 -15.82 28.55 6.70
C TYR A 391 -16.23 27.89 8.01
N SER A 392 -17.31 28.38 8.63
CA SER A 392 -17.86 27.83 9.87
C SER A 392 -18.75 26.60 9.66
N THR A 393 -19.19 26.33 8.43
CA THR A 393 -20.01 25.17 8.09
C THR A 393 -19.62 24.58 6.74
N ASN A 394 -19.80 23.26 6.58
CA ASN A 394 -19.54 22.57 5.31
C ASN A 394 -20.36 23.14 4.14
N THR A 395 -21.63 23.48 4.37
CA THR A 395 -22.50 24.08 3.34
C THR A 395 -22.00 25.44 2.86
N ASP A 396 -21.48 26.27 3.77
CA ASP A 396 -20.92 27.57 3.42
C ASP A 396 -19.61 27.40 2.62
N ALA A 397 -18.80 26.37 2.94
CA ALA A 397 -17.63 25.99 2.15
C ALA A 397 -18.03 25.50 0.74
N GLU A 398 -18.93 24.53 0.63
CA GLU A 398 -19.42 23.99 -0.67
C GLU A 398 -20.00 25.07 -1.59
N THR A 399 -20.65 26.09 -1.02
CA THR A 399 -21.27 27.18 -1.78
C THR A 399 -20.42 28.45 -1.85
N SER A 400 -19.23 28.44 -1.22
CA SER A 400 -18.30 29.56 -1.11
C SER A 400 -18.97 30.87 -0.64
N ILE A 401 -19.80 30.79 0.40
CA ILE A 401 -20.46 31.96 1.02
C ILE A 401 -19.95 32.18 2.44
N ASN A 402 -19.94 33.43 2.91
CA ASN A 402 -19.51 33.81 4.26
C ASN A 402 -18.11 33.29 4.69
N PRO A 403 -17.04 33.50 3.88
CA PRO A 403 -15.70 33.10 4.29
C PRO A 403 -15.28 33.84 5.59
N LEU A 404 -14.57 33.12 6.44
CA LEU A 404 -13.95 33.63 7.66
C LEU A 404 -12.67 34.40 7.32
N ALA A 405 -12.33 35.38 8.15
CA ALA A 405 -11.13 36.18 7.99
C ALA A 405 -10.13 35.88 9.11
N SER A 406 -8.84 35.88 8.78
CA SER A 406 -7.76 35.89 9.78
C SER A 406 -7.56 37.31 10.34
N SER A 407 -7.29 37.50 11.63
CA SER A 407 -7.27 36.50 12.70
C SER A 407 -8.68 36.04 13.10
N TYR A 408 -8.83 34.76 13.43
CA TYR A 408 -10.09 34.14 13.83
C TYR A 408 -10.07 33.73 15.31
N THR A 409 -11.09 34.09 16.09
CA THR A 409 -11.25 33.60 17.47
C THR A 409 -12.30 32.50 17.49
N ASN A 410 -11.98 31.37 18.13
CA ASN A 410 -12.89 30.24 18.24
C ASN A 410 -14.18 30.62 18.97
N LEU A 411 -15.29 29.92 18.67
CA LEU A 411 -16.61 30.13 19.27
C LEU A 411 -16.97 29.05 20.28
N VAL A 412 -16.33 27.89 20.16
CA VAL A 412 -16.36 26.76 21.09
C VAL A 412 -14.96 26.14 21.18
N ASN A 413 -14.74 25.19 22.07
CA ASN A 413 -13.46 24.49 22.16
C ASN A 413 -13.71 22.98 22.36
N PRO A 414 -13.33 22.10 21.41
CA PRO A 414 -12.73 22.40 20.11
C PRO A 414 -13.72 23.07 19.14
N ASP A 415 -13.21 23.91 18.23
CA ASP A 415 -13.97 24.52 17.13
C ASP A 415 -13.58 23.90 15.79
N VAL A 416 -14.54 23.59 14.93
CA VAL A 416 -14.27 22.92 13.66
C VAL A 416 -14.59 23.86 12.51
N LEU A 417 -13.57 24.19 11.74
CA LEU A 417 -13.67 24.97 10.50
C LEU A 417 -13.56 24.05 9.28
N TYR A 418 -14.06 24.54 8.16
CA TYR A 418 -13.98 23.87 6.86
C TYR A 418 -13.10 24.71 5.95
N ALA A 419 -11.93 24.19 5.59
CA ALA A 419 -11.02 24.82 4.66
C ALA A 419 -11.35 24.36 3.23
N ARG A 420 -11.88 25.26 2.41
CA ARG A 420 -12.04 25.03 0.98
C ARG A 420 -10.76 25.44 0.28
N VAL A 421 -10.11 24.45 -0.32
CA VAL A 421 -8.93 24.61 -1.15
C VAL A 421 -9.42 24.52 -2.60
N GLU A 422 -9.32 25.61 -3.37
CA GLU A 422 -9.77 25.67 -4.75
C GLU A 422 -8.63 26.09 -5.68
N VAL A 423 -8.70 25.70 -6.94
CA VAL A 423 -7.75 26.16 -7.96
C VAL A 423 -8.08 27.61 -8.33
N ALA A 424 -7.09 28.50 -8.32
CA ALA A 424 -7.29 29.96 -8.45
C ALA A 424 -8.03 30.39 -9.73
N ASN A 425 -7.94 29.58 -10.78
CA ASN A 425 -8.57 29.84 -12.08
C ASN A 425 -9.76 28.90 -12.38
N ASP A 426 -10.11 27.97 -11.48
CA ASP A 426 -11.29 27.11 -11.60
C ASP A 426 -11.94 26.84 -10.22
N PRO A 427 -12.90 27.68 -9.81
CA PRO A 427 -13.61 27.51 -8.55
C PRO A 427 -14.47 26.24 -8.46
N ASN A 428 -14.72 25.53 -9.57
CA ASN A 428 -15.47 24.27 -9.50
C ASN A 428 -14.57 23.08 -9.12
N THR A 429 -13.26 23.23 -9.25
CA THR A 429 -12.26 22.24 -8.81
C THR A 429 -11.76 22.63 -7.43
N PHE A 430 -12.34 21.99 -6.42
CA PHE A 430 -12.00 22.24 -5.02
C PHE A 430 -12.11 20.95 -4.18
N GLN A 431 -11.39 20.94 -3.06
CA GLN A 431 -11.54 19.97 -2.00
C GLN A 431 -11.76 20.69 -0.66
N ILE A 432 -12.52 20.08 0.24
CA ILE A 432 -12.80 20.61 1.56
C ILE A 432 -12.11 19.73 2.59
N PHE A 433 -11.33 20.37 3.46
CA PHE A 433 -10.68 19.75 4.61
C PHE A 433 -11.25 20.30 5.91
N THR A 434 -11.18 19.50 6.95
CA THR A 434 -11.56 19.91 8.30
C THR A 434 -10.36 20.41 9.08
N VAL A 435 -10.55 21.52 9.78
CA VAL A 435 -9.55 22.13 10.64
C VAL A 435 -10.13 22.19 12.04
N SER A 436 -9.63 21.35 12.94
CA SER A 436 -10.01 21.34 14.35
C SER A 436 -9.11 22.29 15.13
N LEU A 437 -9.66 23.41 15.57
CA LEU A 437 -8.99 24.37 16.44
C LEU A 437 -9.17 23.95 17.90
N VAL A 438 -8.08 23.64 18.57
CA VAL A 438 -8.05 23.28 19.99
C VAL A 438 -7.33 24.38 20.75
N VAL A 439 -7.98 24.91 21.77
CA VAL A 439 -7.33 25.81 22.72
C VAL A 439 -7.05 25.04 24.00
N GLU A 440 -5.81 25.00 24.42
CA GLU A 440 -5.43 24.40 25.69
C GLU A 440 -4.89 25.45 26.65
N ASN A 441 -5.11 25.25 27.94
CA ASN A 441 -4.54 26.15 28.94
C ASN A 441 -3.04 25.87 29.10
N CYS A 442 -2.21 26.64 28.39
CA CYS A 442 -0.76 26.60 28.55
C CYS A 442 -0.23 27.72 29.46
N SER A 443 -1.11 28.55 30.02
CA SER A 443 -0.69 29.48 31.06
C SER A 443 -0.27 28.66 32.27
N THR A 444 1.03 28.59 32.51
CA THR A 444 1.66 28.08 33.75
C THR A 444 1.34 28.94 34.97
N THR A 445 0.16 29.56 35.02
CA THR A 445 -0.42 30.00 36.28
C THR A 445 -0.97 28.78 36.98
N CYS A 446 -0.08 28.02 37.59
CA CYS A 446 -0.44 27.03 38.58
C CYS A 446 -1.31 27.75 39.60
N THR A 447 -2.58 27.37 39.76
CA THR A 447 -3.32 27.88 40.91
C THR A 447 -2.78 27.19 42.17
N GLU A 448 -2.98 27.79 43.34
CA GLU A 448 -2.59 27.16 44.60
C GLU A 448 -3.21 25.76 44.74
N GLY A 449 -4.46 25.60 44.27
CA GLY A 449 -5.16 24.32 44.27
C GLY A 449 -4.57 23.29 43.30
N ASP A 450 -4.11 23.72 42.13
CA ASP A 450 -3.51 22.81 41.14
C ASP A 450 -2.15 22.29 41.62
N VAL A 451 -1.33 23.15 42.22
CA VAL A 451 -0.04 22.75 42.81
C VAL A 451 -0.24 21.85 44.02
N ASP A 452 -1.16 22.21 44.92
CA ASP A 452 -1.47 21.40 46.11
C ASP A 452 -1.95 20.00 45.74
N GLY A 453 -2.91 19.93 44.80
CA GLY A 453 -3.42 18.67 44.29
C GLY A 453 -2.33 17.85 43.60
N THR A 454 -1.51 18.49 42.76
CA THR A 454 -0.45 17.82 41.98
C THR A 454 0.62 17.22 42.88
N LEU A 455 1.11 17.98 43.87
CA LEU A 455 2.09 17.50 44.84
C LEU A 455 1.61 16.24 45.58
N GLN A 456 0.31 16.14 45.87
CA GLN A 456 -0.29 15.00 46.59
C GLN A 456 -0.59 13.77 45.70
N MET A 457 -0.51 13.88 44.37
CA MET A 457 -0.95 12.79 43.48
C MET A 457 -0.03 11.56 43.49
N CYS A 458 1.29 11.79 43.54
CA CYS A 458 2.32 10.75 43.43
C CYS A 458 3.56 11.12 44.25
N VAL A 459 4.58 10.26 44.19
CA VAL A 459 5.90 10.53 44.72
C VAL A 459 6.68 11.38 43.70
N TRP A 460 7.67 12.15 44.16
CA TRP A 460 8.46 13.06 43.33
C TRP A 460 9.95 12.85 43.54
N THR A 461 10.70 12.59 42.48
CA THR A 461 12.15 12.47 42.53
C THR A 461 12.81 13.84 42.39
N ILE A 462 13.82 14.13 43.22
CA ILE A 462 14.56 15.41 43.17
C ILE A 462 15.66 15.32 42.10
N THR A 463 15.36 15.66 40.86
CA THR A 463 16.33 15.49 39.76
C THR A 463 17.37 16.61 39.67
N ASN A 464 17.11 17.76 40.27
CA ASN A 464 18.09 18.86 40.36
C ASN A 464 17.84 19.75 41.58
N TYR A 465 18.90 20.12 42.30
CA TYR A 465 18.89 21.24 43.24
C TYR A 465 20.11 22.14 43.03
N ALA A 466 19.89 23.40 42.66
CA ALA A 466 20.92 24.42 42.42
C ALA A 466 22.05 23.96 41.47
N GLY A 467 21.73 23.11 40.49
CA GLY A 467 22.67 22.53 39.53
C GLY A 467 23.38 21.26 40.01
N ASP A 468 23.00 20.73 41.17
CA ASP A 468 23.49 19.46 41.71
C ASP A 468 22.44 18.37 41.52
N SER A 469 22.77 17.37 40.70
CA SER A 469 21.91 16.21 40.44
C SER A 469 22.10 15.07 41.45
N SER A 470 23.00 15.20 42.44
CA SER A 470 23.25 14.13 43.43
C SER A 470 22.09 13.87 44.39
N PHE A 471 21.02 14.66 44.28
CA PHE A 471 19.77 14.49 45.01
C PHE A 471 18.77 13.54 44.31
N ASP A 472 19.07 13.08 43.09
CA ASP A 472 18.23 12.18 42.28
C ASP A 472 17.94 10.81 42.92
N ILE A 473 18.66 10.47 43.99
CA ILE A 473 18.43 9.30 44.84
C ILE A 473 17.31 9.49 45.87
N PHE A 474 16.76 10.71 46.00
CA PHE A 474 15.76 11.05 46.99
C PHE A 474 14.40 11.31 46.36
N ASP A 475 13.41 10.66 46.95
CA ASP A 475 12.00 10.79 46.62
C ASP A 475 11.25 11.52 47.73
N ILE A 476 10.40 12.47 47.34
CA ILE A 476 9.51 13.22 48.24
C ILE A 476 8.09 12.70 48.07
N ASN A 477 7.46 12.35 49.19
CA ASN A 477 6.05 11.99 49.26
C ASN A 477 5.30 12.99 50.14
N PHE A 478 4.37 13.74 49.52
CA PHE A 478 3.55 14.77 50.17
C PHE A 478 2.23 14.18 50.68
N GLN A 479 1.85 14.54 51.91
CA GLN A 479 0.66 14.01 52.58
C GLN A 479 -0.39 15.10 52.82
N ASP A 480 -1.68 14.72 52.82
CA ASP A 480 -2.85 15.59 53.03
C ASP A 480 -2.84 16.41 54.34
N ASN A 481 -2.04 15.99 55.33
CA ASN A 481 -1.90 16.67 56.62
C ASN A 481 -0.76 17.70 56.64
N GLN A 482 -0.28 18.15 55.46
CA GLN A 482 0.83 19.10 55.28
C GLN A 482 2.19 18.58 55.80
N THR A 483 2.34 17.25 55.93
CA THR A 483 3.64 16.62 56.21
C THR A 483 4.20 15.97 54.95
N MET A 484 5.52 15.82 54.88
CA MET A 484 6.20 15.15 53.76
C MET A 484 7.28 14.19 54.27
N THR A 485 7.52 13.12 53.52
CA THR A 485 8.62 12.17 53.75
C THR A 485 9.61 12.30 52.60
N ILE A 486 10.90 12.41 52.90
CA ILE A 486 11.98 12.41 51.91
C ILE A 486 12.81 11.14 52.14
N ALA A 487 12.86 10.23 51.18
CA ALA A 487 13.47 8.92 51.36
C ALA A 487 14.41 8.55 50.22
N SER A 488 15.45 7.79 50.54
CA SER A 488 16.25 6.99 49.62
C SER A 488 16.25 5.54 50.12
N ASP A 489 16.95 4.64 49.42
CA ASP A 489 17.13 3.24 49.85
C ASP A 489 17.68 3.08 51.29
N ASN A 490 18.44 4.06 51.79
CA ASN A 490 19.21 3.93 53.04
C ASN A 490 18.79 4.89 54.15
N GLU A 491 18.08 5.97 53.80
CA GLU A 491 17.81 7.07 54.72
C GLU A 491 16.40 7.60 54.53
N THR A 492 15.77 8.06 55.62
CA THR A 492 14.44 8.64 55.59
C THR A 492 14.37 9.85 56.50
N TYR A 493 13.84 10.93 55.97
CA TYR A 493 13.67 12.22 56.62
C TYR A 493 12.20 12.64 56.54
N THR A 494 11.82 13.57 57.41
CA THR A 494 10.44 14.10 57.50
C THR A 494 10.49 15.61 57.53
N GLY A 495 9.51 16.27 56.93
CA GLY A 495 9.34 17.71 56.99
C GLY A 495 7.87 18.12 56.88
N ASN A 496 7.63 19.42 56.81
CA ASN A 496 6.33 20.02 56.56
C ASN A 496 6.35 20.75 55.22
N TRP A 497 5.21 20.81 54.56
CA TRP A 497 5.05 21.54 53.31
C TRP A 497 3.74 22.34 53.29
N SER A 498 3.71 23.42 52.51
CA SER A 498 2.48 24.18 52.27
C SER A 498 2.56 24.95 50.95
N THR A 499 1.41 25.16 50.32
CA THR A 499 1.25 26.06 49.18
C THR A 499 0.60 27.38 49.62
N SER A 500 0.85 28.46 48.88
CA SER A 500 0.11 29.72 49.03
C SER A 500 0.07 30.47 47.70
N GLY A 501 -1.07 31.08 47.35
CA GLY A 501 -1.24 31.86 46.12
C GLY A 501 -1.63 33.32 46.35
N SER A 502 -0.96 34.25 45.66
CA SER A 502 -1.42 35.65 45.58
C SER A 502 -1.03 36.29 44.24
N GLY A 503 -2.01 36.86 43.52
CA GLY A 503 -1.76 37.63 42.30
C GLY A 503 -1.16 36.84 41.13
N GLY A 504 -1.48 35.55 41.02
CA GLY A 504 -1.02 34.68 39.92
C GLY A 504 0.30 33.94 40.16
N GLN A 505 1.00 34.24 41.26
CA GLN A 505 2.19 33.49 41.71
C GLN A 505 1.81 32.52 42.83
N VAL A 506 2.24 31.26 42.71
CA VAL A 506 2.19 30.27 43.79
C VAL A 506 3.57 30.08 44.41
N ILE A 507 3.58 29.92 45.74
CA ILE A 507 4.77 29.62 46.53
C ILE A 507 4.57 28.23 47.17
N VAL A 508 5.58 27.37 47.04
CA VAL A 508 5.71 26.14 47.82
C VAL A 508 6.73 26.37 48.93
N ALA A 509 6.36 26.10 50.17
CA ALA A 509 7.24 26.26 51.32
C ALA A 509 7.57 24.89 51.94
N PHE A 510 8.86 24.62 52.16
CA PHE A 510 9.36 23.45 52.87
C PHE A 510 9.97 23.86 54.21
N SER A 511 9.58 23.19 55.29
CA SER A 511 10.02 23.52 56.65
C SER A 511 10.23 22.29 57.53
N ASP A 512 10.98 22.48 58.62
CA ASP A 512 11.23 21.49 59.67
C ASP A 512 11.80 20.13 59.17
N ILE A 513 12.58 20.12 58.08
CA ILE A 513 13.22 18.89 57.58
C ILE A 513 14.19 18.33 58.63
N SER A 514 13.96 17.08 59.06
CA SER A 514 14.48 16.50 60.30
C SER A 514 15.99 16.16 60.33
N GLY A 515 16.68 16.16 59.18
CA GLY A 515 18.12 15.88 59.12
C GLY A 515 18.64 15.67 57.69
N GLY A 516 19.94 15.34 57.58
CA GLY A 516 20.59 15.01 56.30
C GLY A 516 21.05 16.21 55.48
N ASN A 517 21.64 15.93 54.31
CA ASN A 517 21.96 16.96 53.31
C ASN A 517 20.68 17.58 52.70
N VAL A 518 19.55 16.86 52.71
CA VAL A 518 18.24 17.34 52.25
C VAL A 518 17.66 18.50 53.06
N GLN A 519 18.24 18.84 54.23
CA GLN A 519 17.85 20.05 54.97
C GLN A 519 18.07 21.34 54.17
N VAL A 520 18.92 21.30 53.14
CA VAL A 520 19.16 22.41 52.21
C VAL A 520 17.88 22.84 51.47
N LEU A 521 16.89 21.95 51.37
CA LEU A 521 15.62 22.21 50.71
C LEU A 521 14.67 23.10 51.55
N ASN A 522 14.95 23.34 52.84
CA ASN A 522 14.09 24.24 53.64
C ASN A 522 14.10 25.66 53.03
N GLY A 523 12.92 26.19 52.73
CA GLY A 523 12.78 27.50 52.11
C GLY A 523 11.44 27.69 51.43
N ASP A 524 11.24 28.89 50.89
CA ASP A 524 10.08 29.27 50.09
C ASP A 524 10.50 29.31 48.62
N TYR A 525 9.71 28.70 47.73
CA TYR A 525 10.01 28.60 46.31
C TYR A 525 8.86 29.11 45.47
N ASN A 526 9.16 29.99 44.51
CA ASN A 526 8.21 30.37 43.47
C ASN A 526 8.03 29.19 42.50
N VAL A 527 6.79 28.82 42.22
CA VAL A 527 6.49 27.87 41.15
C VAL A 527 6.70 28.57 39.81
N VAL A 528 7.58 27.98 38.99
CA VAL A 528 7.95 28.46 37.66
C VAL A 528 7.28 27.60 36.58
N GLU A 529 7.19 26.30 36.83
CA GLU A 529 6.52 25.33 35.96
C GLU A 529 5.80 24.28 36.81
N CYS A 530 4.62 23.85 36.38
CA CYS A 530 3.78 22.85 37.06
C CYS A 530 3.01 22.01 36.05
N THR A 531 3.74 21.22 35.27
CA THR A 531 3.11 20.27 34.36
C THR A 531 2.64 19.04 35.13
N GLY A 532 1.89 18.17 34.45
CA GLY A 532 1.44 16.90 35.03
C GLY A 532 2.58 15.94 35.41
N GLU A 533 3.80 16.17 34.90
CA GLU A 533 4.96 15.28 35.01
C GLU A 533 6.18 15.94 35.68
N GLN A 534 6.27 17.28 35.70
CA GLN A 534 7.42 18.02 36.23
C GLN A 534 6.99 19.31 36.94
N LEU A 535 7.65 19.61 38.06
CA LEU A 535 7.53 20.86 38.80
C LEU A 535 8.89 21.55 38.89
N ILE A 536 9.00 22.79 38.40
CA ILE A 536 10.21 23.62 38.52
C ILE A 536 9.94 24.75 39.52
N LEU A 537 10.81 24.83 40.52
CA LEU A 537 10.70 25.71 41.67
C LEU A 537 11.96 26.58 41.80
N HIS A 538 11.82 27.89 41.97
CA HIS A 538 12.95 28.80 42.21
C HIS A 538 12.91 29.39 43.62
N ASP A 539 14.01 29.29 44.38
CA ASP A 539 14.11 29.87 45.73
C ASP A 539 13.80 31.38 45.70
N VAL A 540 12.86 31.81 46.53
CA VAL A 540 12.38 33.20 46.61
C VAL A 540 13.51 34.18 46.95
N ASN A 541 14.52 33.74 47.71
CA ASN A 541 15.66 34.55 48.13
C ASN A 541 16.84 34.51 47.15
N ASN A 542 16.89 33.50 46.26
CA ASN A 542 17.93 33.37 45.24
C ASN A 542 17.42 32.53 44.05
N SER A 543 16.90 33.19 43.02
CA SER A 543 16.33 32.52 41.84
C SER A 543 17.33 31.68 41.02
N ASN A 544 18.64 31.71 41.32
CA ASN A 544 19.61 30.78 40.72
C ASN A 544 19.59 29.40 41.40
N ASN A 545 18.97 29.29 42.57
CA ASN A 545 18.75 28.01 43.25
C ASN A 545 17.42 27.45 42.74
N GLU A 546 17.52 26.66 41.68
CA GLU A 546 16.40 25.92 41.10
C GLU A 546 16.27 24.54 41.74
N LEU A 547 15.04 24.12 41.98
CA LEU A 547 14.67 22.78 42.41
C LEU A 547 13.74 22.20 41.33
N VAL A 548 14.14 21.07 40.75
CA VAL A 548 13.34 20.33 39.76
C VAL A 548 12.86 19.04 40.41
N LEU A 549 11.55 18.82 40.35
CA LEU A 549 10.89 17.61 40.82
C LEU A 549 10.23 16.93 39.63
N ASP A 550 10.61 15.68 39.37
CA ASP A 550 9.99 14.84 38.35
C ASP A 550 9.07 13.83 39.02
N LYS A 551 7.89 13.64 38.47
CA LYS A 551 6.86 12.78 39.06
C LYS A 551 7.21 11.31 38.89
N ASP A 552 7.09 10.54 39.97
CA ASP A 552 7.21 9.08 39.98
C ASP A 552 5.95 8.45 40.59
N CYS A 553 5.15 7.79 39.74
CA CYS A 553 3.92 7.10 40.12
C CYS A 553 4.04 5.56 40.10
N ASN A 554 5.25 5.01 40.11
CA ASN A 554 5.49 3.57 40.00
C ASN A 554 4.92 2.72 41.15
#